data_AF-A0A820JGL2-F1
#
_entry.id   AF-A0A820JGL2-F1
#
_cell.length_a   1.000
_cell.length_b   1.000
_cell.length_c   1.000
_cell.angle_alpha   90.00
_cell.angle_beta   90.00
_cell.angle_gamma   90.00
#
_symmetry.space_group_name_H-M   'P 1'
#
loop_
_entity.id
_entity.type
_entity.pdbx_description
1 polymer ?
#
loop_
_entity_poly.entity_id
_entity_poly.type
_entity_poly.pdbx_seq_one_letter_code
_entity_poly.pdbx_strand_id
1 'polypeptide(L)'
;YFLFEETYEVYTMGENTNGNLGHTQSTAKRVPELIDIFRRDSISITKVKIDKYHTLFLSENGSVYSCGYGVGGRLGHDNEEPVLSPKQIMVMETIKDTEQDRCIDIAITRDCSYFLTEKGCLWSCGLNNYHQLGHPGITKLLVPTKVQFRQIKDRKITHIACGRFHVALIVDDGQLFTFGLNAGHLG
;
A
#
# COMPACT_ATOMS: atom_id res chain seq x y z
N TYR A 1 -12.64 -18.53 26.45
CA TYR A 1 -11.28 -18.80 25.94
C TYR A 1 -11.35 -18.69 24.44
N PHE A 2 -10.80 -17.63 23.84
CA PHE A 2 -10.69 -17.51 22.38
C PHE A 2 -9.24 -17.83 22.04
N LEU A 3 -9.02 -18.97 21.37
CA LEU A 3 -7.77 -19.29 20.72
C LEU A 3 -7.72 -18.47 19.44
N PHE A 4 -6.76 -17.55 19.33
CA PHE A 4 -6.37 -17.00 18.04
C PHE A 4 -5.55 -18.10 17.36
N GLU A 5 -6.10 -18.70 16.31
CA GLU A 5 -5.32 -19.55 15.42
C GLU A 5 -4.68 -18.59 14.40
N GLU A 6 -3.34 -18.52 14.38
CA GLU A 6 -2.61 -17.80 13.33
C GLU A 6 -2.88 -18.51 12.00
N THR A 7 -3.89 -18.05 11.26
CA THR A 7 -4.16 -18.58 9.93
C THR A 7 -3.33 -17.83 8.91
N TYR A 8 -2.43 -18.51 8.22
CA TYR A 8 -1.72 -17.99 7.04
C TYR A 8 -2.61 -17.92 5.78
N GLU A 9 -3.92 -17.86 5.99
CA GLU A 9 -4.93 -18.01 4.95
C GLU A 9 -5.50 -16.65 4.57
N VAL A 10 -5.35 -16.29 3.30
CA VAL A 10 -5.99 -15.12 2.72
C VAL A 10 -6.85 -15.60 1.57
N TYR A 11 -8.14 -15.28 1.63
CA TYR A 11 -9.09 -15.62 0.57
C TYR A 11 -9.50 -14.39 -0.21
N THR A 12 -9.55 -14.52 -1.53
CA THR A 12 -9.98 -13.46 -2.45
C THR A 12 -11.06 -13.97 -3.39
N MET A 13 -12.00 -13.09 -3.75
CA MET A 13 -13.03 -13.38 -4.73
C MET A 13 -13.45 -12.11 -5.48
N GLY A 14 -14.10 -12.28 -6.62
CA GLY A 14 -14.63 -11.19 -7.44
C GLY A 14 -13.97 -11.07 -8.80
N GLU A 15 -13.96 -9.83 -9.32
CA GLU A 15 -13.37 -9.49 -10.60
C GLU A 15 -11.84 -9.52 -10.54
N ASN A 16 -11.19 -10.06 -11.57
CA ASN A 16 -9.73 -10.25 -11.59
C ASN A 16 -9.09 -9.87 -12.94
N THR A 17 -9.81 -9.11 -13.77
CA THR A 17 -9.29 -8.56 -15.03
C THR A 17 -7.92 -7.88 -14.91
N ASN A 18 -7.56 -7.35 -13.74
CA ASN A 18 -6.27 -6.68 -13.50
C ASN A 18 -5.26 -7.54 -12.71
N GLY A 19 -5.56 -8.80 -12.39
CA GLY A 19 -4.69 -9.63 -11.54
C GLY A 19 -4.65 -9.20 -10.07
N ASN A 20 -5.57 -8.34 -9.65
CA ASN A 20 -5.60 -7.75 -8.30
C ASN A 20 -6.11 -8.72 -7.22
N LEU A 21 -6.52 -9.95 -7.56
CA LEU A 21 -6.87 -10.94 -6.55
C LEU A 21 -5.68 -11.74 -6.02
N GLY A 22 -4.49 -11.66 -6.63
CA GLY A 22 -3.31 -12.35 -6.09
C GLY A 22 -3.22 -13.84 -6.44
N HIS A 23 -3.92 -14.29 -7.48
CA HIS A 23 -3.83 -15.64 -8.02
C HIS A 23 -2.97 -15.69 -9.29
N THR A 24 -2.44 -16.87 -9.64
CA THR A 24 -1.62 -17.07 -10.85
C THR A 24 -2.36 -16.88 -12.18
N GLN A 25 -3.68 -16.69 -12.15
CA GLN A 25 -4.52 -16.46 -13.32
C GLN A 25 -5.37 -15.20 -13.12
N SER A 26 -5.62 -14.45 -14.18
CA SER A 26 -6.48 -13.24 -14.21
C SER A 26 -7.98 -13.55 -14.37
N THR A 27 -8.39 -14.77 -14.02
CA THR A 27 -9.79 -15.19 -14.11
C THR A 27 -10.58 -14.73 -12.89
N ALA A 28 -11.80 -14.26 -13.12
CA ALA A 28 -12.71 -13.89 -12.04
C ALA A 28 -13.02 -15.11 -11.15
N LYS A 29 -13.12 -14.88 -9.85
CA LYS A 29 -13.35 -15.91 -8.83
C LYS A 29 -14.76 -15.76 -8.27
N ARG A 30 -15.62 -16.75 -8.50
CA ARG A 30 -17.03 -16.73 -8.08
C ARG A 30 -17.25 -17.20 -6.64
N VAL A 31 -16.23 -17.84 -6.06
CA VAL A 31 -16.19 -18.29 -4.67
C VAL A 31 -14.84 -17.86 -4.06
N PRO A 32 -14.75 -17.71 -2.74
CA PRO A 32 -13.48 -17.44 -2.06
C PRO A 32 -12.43 -18.49 -2.43
N GLU A 33 -11.28 -18.04 -2.94
CA GLU A 33 -10.14 -18.89 -3.27
C GLU A 33 -8.93 -18.47 -2.44
N LEU A 34 -8.18 -19.46 -1.95
CA LEU A 34 -6.98 -19.24 -1.16
C LEU A 34 -5.85 -18.68 -2.01
N ILE A 35 -5.19 -17.64 -1.52
CA ILE A 35 -3.90 -17.18 -2.01
C ILE A 35 -2.80 -18.08 -1.41
N ASP A 36 -2.37 -19.08 -2.18
CA ASP A 36 -1.48 -20.15 -1.69
C ASP A 36 -0.11 -19.65 -1.20
N ILE A 37 0.43 -18.57 -1.77
CA ILE A 37 1.78 -18.07 -1.43
C ILE A 37 1.94 -17.76 0.07
N PHE A 38 0.94 -17.17 0.71
CA PHE A 38 1.04 -16.81 2.12
C PHE A 38 1.03 -18.03 3.03
N ARG A 39 0.17 -19.01 2.74
CA ARG A 39 0.14 -20.27 3.48
C ARG A 39 1.42 -21.08 3.27
N ARG A 40 1.83 -21.24 2.02
CA ARG A 40 3.01 -22.03 1.64
C ARG A 40 4.29 -21.46 2.27
N ASP A 41 4.42 -20.14 2.31
CA ASP A 41 5.63 -19.47 2.78
C ASP A 41 5.50 -19.04 4.26
N SER A 42 4.44 -19.46 4.97
CA SER A 42 4.17 -19.15 6.38
C SER A 42 4.14 -17.66 6.71
N ILE A 43 3.50 -16.87 5.84
CA ILE A 43 3.38 -15.41 5.97
C ILE A 43 2.02 -15.08 6.60
N SER A 44 2.05 -14.63 7.86
CA SER A 44 0.87 -14.12 8.58
C SER A 44 0.49 -12.74 8.05
N ILE A 45 -0.68 -12.61 7.40
CA ILE A 45 -1.20 -11.35 6.86
C ILE A 45 -2.18 -10.72 7.87
N THR A 46 -1.91 -9.48 8.27
CA THR A 46 -2.70 -8.74 9.27
C THR A 46 -3.63 -7.71 8.65
N LYS A 47 -3.34 -7.24 7.43
CA LYS A 47 -4.16 -6.23 6.73
C LYS A 47 -4.10 -6.41 5.23
N VAL A 48 -5.25 -6.23 4.57
CA VAL A 48 -5.38 -6.25 3.11
C VAL A 48 -6.10 -4.97 2.67
N LYS A 49 -5.61 -4.34 1.61
CA LYS A 49 -6.25 -3.19 0.96
C LYS A 49 -6.35 -3.46 -0.53
N ILE A 50 -7.54 -3.35 -1.09
CA ILE A 50 -7.84 -3.62 -2.49
C ILE A 50 -8.52 -2.41 -3.13
N ASP A 51 -8.10 -2.08 -4.35
CA ASP A 51 -8.79 -1.15 -5.24
C ASP A 51 -8.91 -1.83 -6.63
N LYS A 52 -9.48 -1.12 -7.61
CA LYS A 52 -9.75 -1.58 -8.97
C LYS A 52 -8.54 -2.23 -9.65
N TYR A 53 -7.33 -1.74 -9.39
CA TYR A 53 -6.14 -2.11 -10.15
C TYR A 53 -5.12 -2.93 -9.38
N HIS A 54 -5.06 -2.84 -8.05
CA HIS A 54 -4.05 -3.53 -7.28
C HIS A 54 -4.50 -3.78 -5.85
N THR A 55 -3.76 -4.66 -5.19
CA THR A 55 -3.98 -5.04 -3.80
C THR A 55 -2.66 -4.98 -3.06
N LEU A 56 -2.72 -4.52 -1.81
CA LEU A 56 -1.64 -4.51 -0.85
C LEU A 56 -1.95 -5.47 0.30
N PHE A 57 -0.93 -6.19 0.75
CA PHE A 57 -0.99 -7.09 1.89
C PHE A 57 0.11 -6.71 2.86
N LEU A 58 -0.25 -6.51 4.13
CA LEU A 58 0.69 -6.24 5.21
C LEU A 58 0.79 -7.50 6.07
N SER A 59 2.01 -7.99 6.28
CA SER A 59 2.27 -9.08 7.20
C SER A 59 2.49 -8.60 8.63
N GLU A 60 2.37 -9.52 9.58
CA GLU A 60 2.63 -9.29 11.00
C GLU A 60 4.07 -8.81 11.29
N ASN A 61 5.03 -9.27 10.50
CA ASN A 61 6.42 -8.84 10.64
C ASN A 61 6.72 -7.47 9.98
N GLY A 62 5.71 -6.81 9.41
CA GLY A 62 5.82 -5.49 8.76
C GLY A 62 6.28 -5.52 7.30
N SER A 63 6.36 -6.70 6.68
CA SER A 63 6.61 -6.83 5.24
C SER A 63 5.35 -6.50 4.45
N VAL A 64 5.53 -5.91 3.27
CA VAL A 64 4.42 -5.55 2.39
C VAL A 64 4.54 -6.28 1.06
N TYR A 65 3.41 -6.78 0.56
CA TYR A 65 3.31 -7.46 -0.72
C TYR A 65 2.30 -6.73 -1.60
N SER A 66 2.50 -6.74 -2.92
CA SER A 66 1.51 -6.25 -3.87
C SER A 66 1.29 -7.18 -5.04
N CYS A 67 0.09 -7.08 -5.62
CA CYS A 67 -0.27 -7.70 -6.89
C CYS A 67 -1.29 -6.82 -7.64
N GLY A 68 -1.41 -7.03 -8.94
CA GLY A 68 -2.33 -6.34 -9.83
C GLY A 68 -1.64 -5.72 -11.03
N TYR A 69 -2.19 -4.61 -11.50
CA TYR A 69 -1.75 -3.87 -12.68
C TYR A 69 -0.63 -2.88 -12.32
N GLY A 70 0.54 -3.03 -12.94
CA GLY A 70 1.75 -2.29 -12.58
C GLY A 70 1.86 -0.86 -13.08
N VAL A 71 1.06 -0.47 -14.08
CA VAL A 71 1.22 0.81 -14.78
C VAL A 71 1.25 2.00 -13.83
N GLY A 72 2.24 2.85 -14.01
CA GLY A 72 2.51 4.00 -13.16
C GLY A 72 3.33 3.72 -11.91
N GLY A 73 3.77 2.48 -11.69
CA GLY A 73 4.63 2.12 -10.56
C GLY A 73 3.87 1.82 -9.26
N ARG A 74 2.54 1.65 -9.31
CA ARG A 74 1.68 1.50 -8.12
C ARG A 74 1.99 0.27 -7.27
N LEU A 75 2.71 -0.70 -7.84
CA LEU A 75 3.13 -1.93 -7.15
C LEU A 75 4.49 -1.76 -6.42
N GLY A 76 5.25 -0.70 -6.71
CA GLY A 76 6.50 -0.42 -6.00
C GLY A 76 7.67 -1.35 -6.31
N HIS A 77 7.66 -2.04 -7.45
CA HIS A 77 8.68 -3.03 -7.83
C HIS A 77 9.76 -2.50 -8.79
N ASP A 78 9.92 -1.18 -8.89
CA ASP A 78 10.86 -0.51 -9.80
C ASP A 78 10.60 -0.79 -11.29
N ASN A 79 9.36 -1.09 -11.62
CA ASN A 79 8.89 -1.27 -13.00
C ASN A 79 7.37 -1.08 -13.05
N GLU A 80 6.79 -1.24 -14.24
CA GLU A 80 5.36 -1.08 -14.51
C GLU A 80 4.68 -2.40 -14.90
N GLU A 81 5.39 -3.53 -14.74
CA GLU A 81 4.89 -4.85 -15.12
C GLU A 81 3.76 -5.31 -14.18
N PRO A 82 2.75 -6.01 -14.70
CA PRO A 82 1.72 -6.61 -13.86
C PRO A 82 2.29 -7.74 -13.01
N VAL A 83 1.73 -7.90 -11.81
CA VAL A 83 2.12 -8.94 -10.85
C VAL A 83 0.88 -9.73 -10.47
N LEU A 84 0.76 -10.97 -10.90
CA LEU A 84 -0.46 -11.75 -10.68
C LEU A 84 -0.51 -12.38 -9.27
N SER A 85 0.63 -12.88 -8.78
CA SER A 85 0.77 -13.43 -7.42
C SER A 85 1.50 -12.42 -6.53
N PRO A 86 1.10 -12.23 -5.25
CA PRO A 86 1.71 -11.25 -4.36
C PRO A 86 3.23 -11.33 -4.36
N LYS A 87 3.88 -10.20 -4.63
CA LYS A 87 5.33 -10.04 -4.61
C LYS A 87 5.71 -9.05 -3.51
N GLN A 88 6.74 -9.36 -2.74
CA GLN A 88 7.23 -8.48 -1.68
C GLN A 88 7.76 -7.17 -2.27
N ILE A 89 7.38 -6.06 -1.66
CA ILE A 89 7.84 -4.70 -1.98
C ILE A 89 9.04 -4.38 -1.08
N MET A 90 10.08 -3.82 -1.68
CA MET A 90 11.23 -3.30 -0.93
C MET A 90 10.91 -1.87 -0.49
N VAL A 91 10.18 -1.73 0.62
CA VAL A 91 9.79 -0.40 1.14
C VAL A 91 10.97 0.32 1.79
N MET A 92 11.93 -0.42 2.36
CA MET A 92 12.93 0.11 3.30
C MET A 92 14.40 -0.06 2.90
N GLU A 93 14.70 -0.70 1.77
CA GLU A 93 16.11 -0.88 1.34
C GLU A 93 16.82 0.46 0.99
N THR A 94 16.09 1.56 0.89
CA THR A 94 16.66 2.88 0.59
C THR A 94 17.23 3.59 1.82
N ILE A 95 17.10 3.05 3.05
CA ILE A 95 17.66 3.66 4.25
C ILE A 95 18.84 2.84 4.75
N LYS A 96 20.04 3.41 4.66
CA LYS A 96 21.31 2.86 5.17
C LYS A 96 21.42 2.84 6.70
N ASP A 97 20.35 3.10 7.45
CA ASP A 97 20.39 3.24 8.90
C ASP A 97 19.94 1.96 9.61
N THR A 98 20.69 1.64 10.64
CA THR A 98 20.84 0.39 11.40
C THR A 98 19.65 0.04 12.30
N GLU A 99 18.48 0.64 12.08
CA GLU A 99 17.27 0.37 12.85
C GLU A 99 16.15 -0.11 11.92
N GLN A 100 15.64 -1.33 12.17
CA GLN A 100 14.42 -1.84 11.55
C GLN A 100 13.27 -0.85 11.80
N ASP A 101 12.83 -0.14 10.77
CA ASP A 101 11.57 0.60 10.75
C ASP A 101 10.55 -0.28 10.03
N ARG A 102 9.47 -0.72 10.68
CA ARG A 102 8.52 -1.69 10.12
C ARG A 102 7.27 -0.99 9.63
N CYS A 103 6.60 -1.54 8.62
CA CYS A 103 5.32 -1.02 8.18
C CYS A 103 4.23 -1.46 9.15
N ILE A 104 3.38 -0.54 9.58
CA ILE A 104 2.26 -0.79 10.51
C ILE A 104 0.89 -0.52 9.87
N ASP A 105 0.86 0.25 8.80
CA ASP A 105 -0.37 0.51 8.06
C ASP A 105 -0.12 0.65 6.57
N ILE A 106 -1.12 0.24 5.80
CA ILE A 106 -1.16 0.32 4.36
C ILE A 106 -2.43 1.03 3.92
N ALA A 107 -2.32 1.86 2.90
CA ALA A 107 -3.46 2.49 2.27
C ALA A 107 -3.30 2.51 0.75
N ILE A 108 -4.42 2.67 0.05
CA ILE A 108 -4.50 2.55 -1.40
C ILE A 108 -5.41 3.67 -1.94
N THR A 109 -4.98 4.30 -3.03
CA THR A 109 -5.87 5.05 -3.92
C THR A 109 -5.91 4.31 -5.26
N ARG A 110 -6.70 4.79 -6.23
CA ARG A 110 -6.83 4.13 -7.53
C ARG A 110 -5.47 3.84 -8.20
N ASP A 111 -4.52 4.77 -8.08
CA ASP A 111 -3.26 4.74 -8.82
C ASP A 111 -2.00 4.81 -7.93
N CYS A 112 -2.15 4.74 -6.60
CA CYS A 112 -1.04 4.83 -5.66
C CYS A 112 -1.17 3.88 -4.47
N SER A 113 -0.01 3.48 -3.97
CA SER A 113 0.17 2.73 -2.74
C SER A 113 0.82 3.59 -1.67
N TYR A 114 0.43 3.39 -0.41
CA TYR A 114 0.96 4.10 0.75
C TYR A 114 1.35 3.14 1.86
N PHE A 115 2.45 3.45 2.54
CA PHE A 115 3.02 2.63 3.60
C PHE A 115 3.40 3.52 4.78
N LEU A 116 2.75 3.32 5.92
CA LEU A 116 3.05 4.02 7.17
C LEU A 116 3.91 3.13 8.06
N THR A 117 4.99 3.68 8.59
CA THR A 117 5.94 2.95 9.43
C THR A 117 5.81 3.26 10.92
N GLU A 118 6.41 2.43 11.79
CA GLU A 118 6.47 2.61 13.24
C GLU A 118 7.09 3.95 13.64
N LYS A 119 8.06 4.45 12.87
CA LYS A 119 8.65 5.77 13.08
C LYS A 119 7.74 6.93 12.64
N GLY A 120 6.52 6.65 12.18
CA GLY A 120 5.57 7.64 11.68
C GLY A 120 5.97 8.20 10.31
N CYS A 121 6.79 7.48 9.54
CA CYS A 121 7.16 7.86 8.19
C CYS A 121 6.15 7.32 7.19
N LEU A 122 5.66 8.20 6.30
CA LEU A 122 4.83 7.81 5.18
C LEU A 122 5.67 7.65 3.92
N TRP A 123 5.46 6.54 3.21
CA TRP A 123 6.06 6.25 1.91
C TRP A 123 4.95 6.07 0.88
N SER A 124 5.22 6.47 -0.36
CA SER A 124 4.25 6.34 -1.45
C SER A 124 4.90 5.96 -2.77
N CYS A 125 4.19 5.21 -3.61
CA CYS A 125 4.54 4.98 -5.02
C CYS A 125 3.29 4.97 -5.91
N GLY A 126 3.46 5.10 -7.23
CA GLY A 126 2.37 5.17 -8.20
C GLY A 126 2.34 6.44 -9.04
N LEU A 127 1.18 6.77 -9.62
CA LEU A 127 0.97 7.95 -10.47
C LEU A 127 0.63 9.20 -9.65
N ASN A 128 1.08 10.37 -10.10
CA ASN A 128 0.84 11.64 -9.41
C ASN A 128 0.00 12.65 -10.20
N ASN A 129 -0.85 12.18 -11.12
CA ASN A 129 -1.64 13.05 -12.01
C ASN A 129 -2.55 14.05 -11.28
N TYR A 130 -2.85 13.79 -10.01
CA TYR A 130 -3.66 14.62 -9.14
C TYR A 130 -2.92 15.02 -7.86
N HIS A 131 -1.59 14.98 -7.84
CA HIS A 131 -0.77 15.28 -6.65
C HIS A 131 -0.99 14.34 -5.45
N GLN A 132 -1.60 13.17 -5.68
CA GLN A 132 -1.96 12.22 -4.64
C GLN A 132 -0.77 11.49 -4.03
N LEU A 133 0.45 11.56 -4.57
CA LEU A 133 1.64 11.00 -3.92
C LEU A 133 2.14 11.88 -2.77
N GLY A 134 1.78 13.17 -2.73
CA GLY A 134 2.36 14.11 -1.76
C GLY A 134 3.80 14.54 -2.10
N HIS A 135 4.22 14.36 -3.36
CA HIS A 135 5.52 14.75 -3.89
C HIS A 135 5.35 15.86 -4.95
N PRO A 136 5.53 17.15 -4.60
CA PRO A 136 5.41 18.25 -5.55
C PRO A 136 6.38 18.11 -6.72
N GLY A 137 5.91 18.32 -7.95
CA GLY A 137 6.74 18.28 -9.17
C GLY A 137 7.10 16.88 -9.69
N ILE A 138 6.74 15.82 -8.99
CA ILE A 138 6.94 14.43 -9.43
C ILE A 138 5.70 13.95 -10.21
N THR A 139 5.87 13.22 -11.31
CA THR A 139 4.75 12.70 -12.10
C THR A 139 4.41 11.23 -11.80
N LYS A 140 5.40 10.43 -11.41
CA LYS A 140 5.23 9.05 -10.94
C LYS A 140 6.42 8.60 -10.10
N LEU A 141 6.23 7.57 -9.29
CA LEU A 141 7.27 6.90 -8.50
C LEU A 141 7.14 5.37 -8.67
N LEU A 142 8.20 4.72 -9.14
CA LEU A 142 8.23 3.26 -9.39
C LEU A 142 8.60 2.44 -8.15
N VAL A 143 9.17 3.10 -7.15
CA VAL A 143 9.54 2.53 -5.84
C VAL A 143 8.96 3.39 -4.73
N PRO A 144 8.63 2.80 -3.56
CA PRO A 144 8.20 3.55 -2.40
C PRO A 144 9.22 4.66 -2.08
N THR A 145 8.75 5.90 -2.02
CA THR A 145 9.59 7.06 -1.66
C THR A 145 8.96 7.81 -0.51
N LYS A 146 9.78 8.19 0.48
CA LYS A 146 9.34 8.88 1.68
C LYS A 146 8.68 10.23 1.34
N VAL A 147 7.45 10.42 1.75
CA VAL A 147 6.69 11.66 1.58
C VAL A 147 7.28 12.72 2.51
N GLN A 148 7.76 13.81 1.94
CA GLN A 148 8.40 14.90 2.68
C GLN A 148 7.88 16.26 2.17
N PHE A 149 6.87 16.80 2.83
CA PHE A 149 6.45 18.19 2.61
C PHE A 149 6.54 19.01 3.90
N ARG A 150 6.70 20.33 3.75
CA ARG A 150 7.12 21.24 4.83
C ARG A 150 6.23 21.18 6.07
N GLN A 151 4.93 20.97 5.88
CA GLN A 151 3.93 21.01 6.94
C GLN A 151 3.98 19.79 7.88
N ILE A 152 4.54 18.66 7.42
CA ILE A 152 4.71 17.43 8.22
C ILE A 152 6.18 17.16 8.56
N LYS A 153 7.06 18.11 8.26
CA LYS A 153 8.49 17.97 8.54
C LYS A 153 8.67 17.83 10.06
N ASP A 154 9.44 16.82 10.46
CA ASP A 154 9.76 16.49 11.85
C ASP A 154 8.56 16.08 12.73
N ARG A 155 7.43 15.73 12.10
CA ARG A 155 6.22 15.20 12.78
C ARG A 155 6.02 13.73 12.46
N LYS A 156 5.42 13.00 13.40
CA LYS A 156 5.05 11.60 13.18
C LYS A 156 3.63 11.52 12.64
N ILE A 157 3.45 10.84 11.52
CA ILE A 157 2.12 10.49 11.04
C ILE A 157 1.62 9.32 11.89
N THR A 158 0.40 9.43 12.39
CA THR A 158 -0.24 8.42 13.24
C THR A 158 -1.34 7.67 12.51
N HIS A 159 -2.02 8.31 11.56
CA HIS A 159 -3.11 7.71 10.80
C HIS A 159 -3.10 8.17 9.34
N ILE A 160 -3.57 7.29 8.46
CA ILE A 160 -3.77 7.56 7.04
C ILE A 160 -5.16 7.07 6.60
N ALA A 161 -5.84 7.88 5.79
CA ALA A 161 -7.05 7.49 5.08
C ALA A 161 -6.96 7.95 3.62
N CYS A 162 -7.47 7.12 2.71
CA CYS A 162 -7.43 7.40 1.28
C CYS A 162 -8.86 7.37 0.70
N GLY A 163 -9.20 8.43 -0.04
CA GLY A 163 -10.29 8.41 -1.00
C GLY A 163 -9.80 7.98 -2.38
N ARG A 164 -10.63 8.13 -3.41
CA ARG A 164 -10.26 7.72 -4.77
C ARG A 164 -9.03 8.45 -5.34
N PHE A 165 -8.90 9.73 -5.01
CA PHE A 165 -7.87 10.63 -5.55
C PHE A 165 -7.28 11.59 -4.51
N HIS A 166 -7.60 11.42 -3.22
CA HIS A 166 -7.11 12.28 -2.14
C HIS A 166 -6.70 11.42 -0.94
N VAL A 167 -5.80 11.96 -0.14
CA VAL A 167 -5.25 11.34 1.06
C VAL A 167 -5.44 12.31 2.22
N ALA A 168 -5.82 11.77 3.38
CA ALA A 168 -5.91 12.47 4.65
C ALA A 168 -4.97 11.82 5.66
N LEU A 169 -4.23 12.64 6.41
CA LEU A 169 -3.26 12.22 7.41
C LEU A 169 -3.55 12.89 8.75
N ILE A 170 -3.39 12.15 9.84
CA ILE A 170 -3.33 12.71 11.19
C ILE A 170 -1.90 12.58 11.68
N VAL A 171 -1.35 13.65 12.26
CA VAL A 171 -0.02 13.65 12.91
C VAL A 171 -0.13 13.57 14.43
N ASP A 172 1.00 13.41 15.12
CA ASP A 172 1.11 13.27 16.57
C ASP A 172 0.51 14.42 17.40
N ASP A 173 0.50 15.65 16.88
CA ASP A 173 -0.18 16.80 17.49
C ASP A 173 -1.70 16.87 17.21
N GLY A 174 -2.25 15.86 16.53
CA GLY A 174 -3.67 15.75 16.19
C GLY A 174 -4.10 16.56 14.98
N GLN A 175 -3.19 17.30 14.31
CA GLN A 175 -3.54 18.07 13.12
C GLN A 175 -3.83 17.17 11.92
N LEU A 176 -4.84 17.58 11.13
CA LEU A 176 -5.26 16.93 9.89
C LEU A 176 -4.60 17.59 8.69
N PHE A 177 -4.00 16.78 7.81
CA PHE A 177 -3.46 17.23 6.52
C PHE A 177 -4.09 16.45 5.38
N THR A 178 -4.28 17.10 4.24
CA THR A 178 -4.83 16.47 3.04
C THR A 178 -4.07 16.87 1.79
N PHE A 179 -3.94 15.94 0.84
CA PHE A 179 -3.35 16.20 -0.48
C PHE A 179 -4.01 15.31 -1.54
N GLY A 180 -3.93 15.73 -2.81
CA GLY A 180 -4.54 15.03 -3.95
C GLY A 180 -5.45 15.92 -4.80
N LEU A 181 -6.43 15.29 -5.47
CA LEU A 181 -7.34 15.97 -6.39
C LEU A 181 -8.24 16.98 -5.66
N ASN A 182 -8.05 18.25 -6.01
CA ASN A 182 -8.82 19.37 -5.48
C ASN A 182 -10.10 19.63 -6.29
N ALA A 183 -11.06 18.70 -6.23
CA ALA A 183 -12.39 18.85 -6.85
C ALA A 183 -13.46 19.38 -5.87
N GLY A 184 -13.07 20.18 -4.87
CA GLY A 184 -13.99 20.82 -3.91
C GLY A 184 -14.10 20.18 -2.51
N HIS A 185 -13.11 19.38 -2.07
CA HIS A 185 -13.12 18.75 -0.73
C HIS A 185 -12.03 19.26 0.24
N LEU A 186 -11.45 20.43 -0.03
CA LEU A 186 -10.52 21.08 0.90
C LEU A 186 -11.25 22.27 1.55
N GLY A 187 -11.74 22.06 2.77
CA GLY A 187 -12.12 23.14 3.68
C GLY A 187 -10.91 23.70 4.39
#